data_AF-A0A6J2W429-F1
#
_entry.id   AF-A0A6J2W429-F1
#
_cell.length_a   1.000
_cell.length_b   1.000
_cell.length_c   1.000
_cell.angle_alpha   90.00
_cell.angle_beta   90.00
_cell.angle_gamma   90.00
#
_symmetry.space_group_name_H-M   'P 1'
#
loop_
_entity.id
_entity.type
_entity.pdbx_description
1 polymer ?
#
loop_
_entity_poly.entity_id
_entity_poly.type
_entity_poly.pdbx_seq_one_letter_code
_entity_poly.pdbx_strand_id
1 'polypeptide(L)' 'MSGFLRGLSLVRSAAVSRGSTIIQRANVATRPAKEVIGPLETSVGLVMFSFAILGPAGWILANLESYKNKDSAEAD' A
#
# COMPACT_ATOMS: atom_id res chain seq x y z
N MET A 1 -15.07 -56.85 -3.17
CA MET A 1 -15.49 -55.60 -3.84
C MET A 1 -15.23 -54.40 -2.91
N SER A 2 -13.97 -54.02 -2.68
CA SER A 2 -13.63 -53.06 -1.61
C SER A 2 -12.54 -52.05 -1.96
N GLY A 3 -11.98 -52.11 -3.17
CA GLY A 3 -10.95 -51.15 -3.64
C GLY A 3 -11.53 -49.82 -4.13
N PHE A 4 -12.60 -49.86 -4.92
CA PHE A 4 -13.22 -48.66 -5.50
C PHE A 4 -13.85 -47.72 -4.44
N LEU A 5 -14.46 -48.30 -3.40
CA LEU A 5 -15.08 -47.54 -2.31
C LEU A 5 -14.05 -46.85 -1.40
N ARG A 6 -12.84 -47.43 -1.26
CA ARG A 6 -11.73 -46.80 -0.51
C ARG A 6 -11.11 -45.63 -1.25
N GLY A 7 -11.03 -45.67 -2.58
CA GLY A 7 -10.52 -44.56 -3.40
C GLY A 7 -11.39 -43.31 -3.32
N LEU A 8 -12.72 -43.48 -3.39
CA LEU A 8 -13.69 -42.38 -3.30
C LEU A 8 -13.75 -41.74 -1.89
N SER A 9 -13.52 -42.52 -0.83
CA SER A 9 -13.46 -42.04 0.55
C SER A 9 -12.22 -41.15 0.81
N LEU A 10 -11.08 -41.50 0.22
CA LEU A 10 -9.84 -40.73 0.37
C LEU A 10 -9.88 -39.39 -0.38
N VAL A 11 -10.48 -39.37 -1.58
CA VAL A 11 -10.63 -38.16 -2.40
C VAL A 11 -11.53 -37.12 -1.71
N ARG A 12 -12.60 -37.57 -1.05
CA ARG A 12 -13.48 -36.67 -0.28
C ARG A 12 -12.81 -36.15 0.99
N SER A 13 -12.00 -36.97 1.65
CA SER A 13 -11.24 -36.56 2.84
C SER A 13 -10.11 -35.57 2.51
N ALA A 14 -9.49 -35.70 1.34
CA ALA A 14 -8.46 -34.77 0.85
C ALA A 14 -9.05 -33.40 0.42
N ALA A 15 -10.26 -33.38 -0.12
CA ALA A 15 -10.94 -32.15 -0.52
C ALA A 15 -11.50 -31.35 0.67
N VAL A 16 -11.90 -32.01 1.75
CA VAL A 16 -12.37 -31.34 2.99
C VAL A 16 -11.23 -30.70 3.78
N SER A 17 -10.00 -31.23 3.67
CA SER A 17 -8.81 -30.66 4.33
C SER A 17 -8.34 -29.32 3.73
N ARG A 18 -8.74 -29.00 2.48
CA ARG A 18 -8.39 -27.71 1.83
C ARG A 18 -9.47 -26.63 1.96
N GLY A 19 -10.58 -26.92 2.66
CA GLY A 19 -11.73 -26.01 2.80
C GLY A 19 -11.64 -25.04 3.98
N SER A 20 -10.78 -25.30 4.95
CA SER A 20 -10.42 -24.30 5.94
C SER A 20 -9.20 -23.56 5.42
N THR A 21 -9.41 -22.51 4.64
CA THR A 21 -8.48 -21.38 4.70
C THR A 21 -8.51 -20.95 6.16
N ILE A 22 -7.59 -21.51 6.96
CA ILE A 22 -7.25 -20.99 8.28
C ILE A 22 -6.65 -19.62 7.97
N ILE A 23 -7.50 -18.61 7.84
CA ILE A 23 -7.08 -17.23 7.83
C ILE A 23 -6.53 -17.05 9.23
N GLN A 24 -5.21 -17.21 9.36
CA GLN A 24 -4.49 -17.00 10.61
C GLN A 24 -4.59 -15.51 10.93
N ARG A 25 -5.76 -15.11 11.44
CA ARG A 25 -5.99 -13.76 11.94
C ARG A 25 -5.23 -13.69 13.24
N ALA A 26 -4.06 -13.08 13.19
CA ALA A 26 -3.40 -12.63 14.40
C ALA A 26 -4.42 -11.75 15.14
N ASN A 27 -4.81 -12.15 16.35
CA ASN A 27 -5.78 -11.42 17.17
C ASN A 27 -5.08 -10.20 17.78
N VAL A 28 -4.66 -9.28 16.90
CA VAL A 28 -3.93 -8.07 17.27
C VAL A 28 -4.96 -7.00 17.59
N ALA A 29 -5.27 -6.88 18.88
CA ALA A 29 -5.99 -5.75 19.40
C ALA A 29 -4.99 -4.62 19.72
N THR A 30 -5.29 -3.41 19.26
CA THR A 30 -4.52 -2.22 19.61
C THR A 30 -5.13 -1.54 20.83
N ARG A 31 -4.29 -0.91 21.65
CA ARG A 31 -4.76 -0.02 22.70
C ARG A 31 -5.32 1.26 22.05
N PRO A 32 -6.27 1.97 22.69
CA PRO A 32 -6.74 3.25 22.19
C PRO A 32 -5.58 4.22 21.97
N ALA A 33 -5.75 5.15 21.03
CA ALA A 33 -4.73 6.14 20.73
C ALA A 33 -4.37 6.93 21.99
N LYS A 34 -3.07 7.10 22.25
CA LYS A 34 -2.59 7.93 23.37
C LYS A 34 -3.03 9.38 23.20
N GLU A 35 -2.96 9.86 21.96
CA GLU A 35 -3.50 11.15 21.54
C GLU A 35 -4.38 10.92 20.32
N VAL A 36 -5.59 11.47 20.36
CA VAL A 36 -6.58 11.31 19.29
C VAL A 36 -6.32 12.39 18.25
N ILE A 37 -5.78 11.99 17.11
CA ILE A 37 -5.62 12.88 15.97
C ILE A 37 -6.98 13.08 15.31
N GLY A 38 -7.46 14.31 15.34
CA GLY A 38 -8.74 14.70 14.75
C GLY A 38 -8.70 14.82 13.23
N PRO A 39 -9.88 14.98 12.58
CA PRO A 39 -9.96 15.18 11.13
C PRO A 39 -9.18 16.41 10.64
N LEU A 40 -9.14 17.47 11.45
CA LEU A 40 -8.39 18.70 11.13
C LEU A 40 -6.88 18.48 11.14
N GLU A 41 -6.36 17.84 12.18
CA GLU A 41 -4.92 17.57 12.30
C GLU A 41 -4.45 16.60 11.22
N THR A 42 -5.29 15.60 10.90
CA THR A 42 -5.03 14.64 9.82
C THR A 42 -4.97 15.34 8.46
N SER A 43 -5.92 16.24 8.18
CA SER A 43 -5.94 16.95 6.90
C SER A 43 -4.76 17.90 6.75
N VAL A 44 -4.40 18.63 7.81
CA VAL A 44 -3.21 19.49 7.83
C VAL A 44 -1.94 18.66 7.60
N GLY A 45 -1.79 17.55 8.31
CA GLY A 45 -0.63 16.66 8.15
C GLY A 45 -0.50 16.10 6.73
N LEU A 46 -1.63 15.66 6.14
CA LEU A 46 -1.65 15.14 4.78
C LEU A 46 -1.29 16.22 3.75
N VAL A 47 -1.87 17.41 3.88
CA VAL A 47 -1.62 18.54 2.98
C VAL A 47 -0.16 18.98 3.07
N MET A 48 0.38 19.11 4.28
CA MET A 48 1.78 19.48 4.48
C MET A 48 2.74 18.44 3.90
N PHE A 49 2.45 17.15 4.11
CA PHE A 49 3.24 16.07 3.52
C PHE A 49 3.23 16.12 1.99
N SER A 50 2.06 16.35 1.39
CA SER A 50 1.96 16.52 -0.06
C SER A 50 2.77 17.74 -0.54
N PHE A 51 2.62 18.90 0.10
CA PHE A 51 3.38 20.11 -0.27
C PHE A 51 4.89 19.95 -0.09
N ALA A 52 5.35 19.18 0.90
CA ALA A 52 6.78 18.92 1.10
C ALA A 52 7.43 18.22 -0.11
N ILE A 53 6.67 17.40 -0.84
CA ILE A 53 7.15 16.70 -2.04
C ILE A 53 6.87 17.52 -3.30
N LEU A 54 5.62 17.96 -3.46
CA LEU A 54 5.14 18.64 -4.66
C LEU A 54 5.65 20.08 -4.78
N GLY A 55 5.96 20.75 -3.67
CA GLY A 55 6.47 22.12 -3.66
C GLY A 55 7.83 22.21 -4.38
N PRO A 56 8.87 21.48 -3.92
CA PRO A 56 10.17 21.47 -4.59
C PRO A 56 10.09 20.94 -6.02
N ALA A 57 9.33 19.87 -6.24
CA ALA A 57 9.17 19.29 -7.58
C ALA A 57 8.48 20.28 -8.55
N GLY A 58 7.44 20.97 -8.09
CA GLY A 58 6.73 21.99 -8.86
C GLY A 58 7.60 23.19 -9.20
N TRP A 59 8.43 23.64 -8.26
CA TRP A 59 9.39 24.72 -8.51
C TRP A 59 10.40 24.36 -9.60
N ILE A 60 10.99 23.17 -9.51
CA ILE A 60 11.97 22.69 -10.50
C ILE A 60 11.31 22.60 -11.89
N LEU A 61 10.11 22.01 -11.96
CA LEU A 61 9.41 21.81 -13.22
C LEU A 61 8.97 23.14 -13.86
N ALA A 62 8.56 24.12 -13.05
CA ALA A 62 8.17 25.44 -13.53
C ALA A 62 9.35 26.23 -14.12
N ASN A 63 10.59 25.97 -13.68
CA ASN A 63 11.79 26.67 -14.11
C ASN A 63 12.57 25.94 -15.23
N LEU A 64 12.02 24.87 -15.82
CA LEU A 64 12.72 24.12 -16.87
C LEU A 64 13.12 24.97 -18.08
N GLU A 65 12.25 25.91 -18.49
CA GLU A 65 12.52 26.80 -19.62
C GLU A 65 13.69 27.75 -19.31
N SER A 66 13.75 28.25 -18.06
CA SER A 66 14.84 29.10 -17.59
C SER A 66 16.16 28.35 -17.51
N TYR A 67 16.14 27.05 -17.16
CA TYR A 67 17.34 26.21 -17.19
C TYR A 67 17.82 25.96 -18.61
N LYS A 68 16.91 25.60 -19.53
CA LYS A 68 17.23 25.32 -20.94
C LYS A 68 17.85 26.54 -21.66
N ASN A 69 17.32 27.73 -21.42
CA ASN A 69 17.80 28.95 -22.09
C ASN A 69 19.10 29.50 -21.50
N LYS A 70 19.46 29.15 -20.26
CA LYS A 70 20.77 29.49 -19.69
C LYS A 70 21.90 28.75 -20.40
N ASP A 71 21.69 27.47 -20.72
CA ASP A 71 22.70 26.67 -21.41
C ASP A 71 22.97 27.15 -22.85
N SER A 72 22.01 27.83 -23.48
CA SER A 72 22.16 28.36 -24.84
C SER A 72 22.85 29.74 -24.88
N ALA A 73 22.64 30.58 -23.86
CA ALA A 73 23.24 31.91 -23.76
C ALA A 73 24.71 31.88 -23.30
N GLU A 74 25.17 30.78 -22.71
CA GLU A 74 26.56 30.58 -22.28
C GLU A 74 27.41 29.83 -23.34
N ALA A 75 26.77 29.42 -24.45
CA ALA A 75 27.42 28.78 -25.59
C ALA A 75 27.72 29.74 -26.76
N ASP A 76 27.29 31.00 -26.66
CA ASP A 76 27.60 32.12 -27.57
C ASP A 76 28.57 33.11 -26.91
#